data_AF-A0A5R9KP09-F1
#
_entry.id   AF-A0A5R9KP09-F1
#
_cell.length_a   1.000
_cell.length_b   1.000
_cell.length_c   1.000
_cell.angle_alpha   90.00
_cell.angle_beta   90.00
_cell.angle_gamma   90.00
#
_symmetry.space_group_name_H-M   'P 1'
#
loop_
_entity.id
_entity.type
_entity.pdbx_description
1 polymer ?
#
loop_
_entity_poly.entity_id
_entity_poly.type
_entity_poly.pdbx_seq_one_letter_code
_entity_poly.pdbx_strand_id
1 'polypeptide(L)' 'MQRFPSIIDAFDWWIKNEYPSLSPDLKKGKLTDAWRDYIHKKSISESRMKKILVEYGHFDIHIIITRKP' A
#
# COMPACT_ATOMS: atom_id res chain seq x y z
N MET A 1 0.79 -13.44 10.91
CA MET A 1 0.30 -13.01 9.58
C MET A 1 -0.86 -12.05 9.78
N GLN A 2 -0.69 -10.78 9.41
CA GLN A 2 -1.77 -9.80 9.40
C GLN A 2 -2.47 -9.88 8.05
N ARG A 3 -3.81 -9.94 8.05
CA ARG A 3 -4.61 -9.94 6.82
C ARG A 3 -5.40 -8.66 6.76
N PHE A 4 -5.43 -8.05 5.59
CA PHE A 4 -6.18 -6.85 5.31
C PHE A 4 -7.37 -7.19 4.43
N PRO A 5 -8.54 -6.61 4.68
CA PRO A 5 -9.74 -6.88 3.88
C PRO A 5 -9.70 -6.20 2.51
N SER A 6 -8.83 -5.21 2.32
CA SER A 6 -8.64 -4.52 1.05
C SER A 6 -7.19 -4.05 0.85
N ILE A 7 -6.84 -3.68 -0.38
CA ILE A 7 -5.55 -3.06 -0.72
C ILE A 7 -5.41 -1.71 -0.02
N ILE A 8 -6.50 -0.95 0.10
CA ILE A 8 -6.53 0.37 0.73
C ILE A 8 -6.19 0.25 2.21
N ASP A 9 -6.77 -0.71 2.92
CA ASP A 9 -6.49 -0.93 4.36
C ASP A 9 -5.04 -1.37 4.59
N ALA A 10 -4.51 -2.24 3.72
CA ALA A 10 -3.11 -2.64 3.76
C ALA A 10 -2.18 -1.44 3.52
N PHE A 11 -2.53 -0.59 2.55
CA PHE A 11 -1.76 0.60 2.19
C PHE A 11 -1.79 1.67 3.28
N ASP A 12 -2.94 1.89 3.92
CA ASP A 12 -3.07 2.80 5.07
C ASP A 12 -2.17 2.36 6.23
N TRP A 13 -2.23 1.07 6.57
CA TRP A 13 -1.40 0.51 7.63
C TRP A 13 0.10 0.62 7.28
N TRP A 14 0.47 0.28 6.04
CA TRP A 14 1.85 0.38 5.58
C TRP A 14 2.39 1.81 5.65
N ILE A 15 1.60 2.81 5.18
CA ILE A 15 1.98 4.22 5.25
C ILE A 15 2.20 4.70 6.69
N LYS A 16 1.43 4.19 7.65
CA LYS A 16 1.50 4.64 9.05
C LYS A 16 2.58 3.92 9.85
N ASN A 17 2.86 2.65 9.54
CA ASN A 17 3.71 1.80 10.36
C ASN A 17 5.09 1.53 9.72
N GLU A 18 5.14 1.26 8.42
CA GLU A 18 6.38 0.84 7.74
C GLU A 18 7.01 1.96 6.90
N TYR A 19 6.20 2.77 6.21
CA TYR A 19 6.73 3.88 5.43
C TYR A 19 7.67 4.81 6.25
N PRO A 20 7.38 5.17 7.52
CA PRO A 20 8.29 5.99 8.32
C PRO A 20 9.64 5.33 8.61
N SER A 21 9.70 3.99 8.69
CA SER A 21 10.93 3.25 8.98
C SER A 21 11.81 3.00 7.75
N LEU A 22 11.29 3.20 6.53
CA LEU A 22 12.08 3.07 5.30
C LEU A 22 13.22 4.09 5.22
N SER A 23 14.33 3.69 4.60
CA SER A 23 15.47 4.58 4.36
C SER A 23 15.07 5.77 3.47
N PRO A 24 15.62 6.98 3.73
CA PRO A 24 15.33 8.18 2.94
C PRO A 24 15.53 8.01 1.44
N ASP A 25 16.51 7.21 1.03
CA ASP A 25 16.80 6.97 -0.39
C ASP A 25 15.74 6.13 -1.10
N LEU A 26 15.07 5.21 -0.39
CA LEU A 26 13.93 4.46 -0.93
C LEU A 26 12.67 5.32 -1.01
N LYS A 27 12.50 6.25 -0.06
CA LYS A 27 11.35 7.16 0.00
C LYS A 27 11.31 8.14 -1.19
N LYS A 28 12.47 8.50 -1.76
CA LYS A 28 12.56 9.50 -2.82
C LYS A 28 11.77 9.08 -4.08
N GLY A 29 11.08 10.06 -4.68
CA GLY A 29 10.32 9.86 -5.92
C GLY A 29 8.99 9.14 -5.69
N LYS A 30 8.85 7.92 -6.26
CA LYS A 30 7.57 7.21 -6.39
C LYS A 30 6.82 7.03 -5.07
N LEU A 31 7.55 6.75 -3.98
CA LEU A 31 7.00 6.54 -2.64
C LEU A 31 6.54 7.86 -2.00
N THR A 32 7.33 8.92 -2.09
CA THR A 32 6.94 10.26 -1.62
C THR A 32 5.73 10.80 -2.37
N ASP A 33 5.67 10.62 -3.69
CA ASP A 33 4.50 11.04 -4.48
C ASP A 33 3.25 10.25 -4.10
N ALA A 34 3.36 8.93 -3.92
CA ALA A 34 2.24 8.11 -3.52
C ALA A 34 1.75 8.44 -2.09
N TRP A 35 2.67 8.68 -1.16
CA TRP A 35 2.34 9.16 0.18
C TRP A 35 1.64 10.52 0.13
N ARG A 36 2.15 11.46 -0.68
CA ARG A 36 1.54 12.77 -0.88
C ARG A 36 0.14 12.65 -1.48
N ASP A 37 -0.03 11.88 -2.54
CA ASP A 37 -1.33 11.66 -3.17
C ASP A 37 -2.33 11.06 -2.18
N TYR A 38 -1.91 10.08 -1.36
CA TYR A 38 -2.74 9.47 -0.33
C TYR A 38 -3.15 10.46 0.78
N ILE A 39 -2.19 11.18 1.38
CA ILE A 39 -2.44 12.14 2.47
C ILE A 39 -3.32 13.30 2.02
N HIS A 40 -3.11 13.81 0.81
CA HIS A 40 -3.93 14.89 0.25
C HIS A 40 -5.29 14.42 -0.29
N LYS A 41 -5.71 13.18 0.01
CA LYS A 41 -6.95 12.54 -0.48
C LYS A 41 -7.10 12.65 -2.00
N LYS A 42 -5.99 12.68 -2.74
CA LYS A 42 -6.01 12.58 -4.19
C LYS A 42 -6.29 11.13 -4.57
N SER A 43 -6.91 10.93 -5.72
CA SER A 43 -7.14 9.59 -6.25
C SER A 43 -5.81 8.92 -6.59
N ILE A 44 -5.38 8.00 -5.73
CA ILE A 44 -4.35 7.01 -6.05
C ILE A 44 -5.05 5.71 -6.46
N SER A 45 -4.64 5.15 -7.59
CA SER A 45 -5.24 3.90 -8.08
C SER A 45 -4.81 2.71 -7.22
N GLU A 46 -5.72 1.76 -7.02
CA GLU A 46 -5.44 0.50 -6.32
C GLU A 46 -4.26 -0.26 -6.96
N SER A 47 -4.12 -0.21 -8.28
CA SER A 47 -2.98 -0.80 -8.99
C SER A 47 -1.63 -0.20 -8.56
N ARG A 48 -1.60 1.11 -8.26
CA ARG A 48 -0.38 1.80 -7.79
C ARG A 48 -0.11 1.47 -6.32
N MET A 49 -1.14 1.43 -5.48
CA MET A 49 -1.02 0.95 -4.10
C MET A 49 -0.49 -0.50 -4.05
N LYS A 50 -1.06 -1.39 -4.87
CA LYS A 50 -0.65 -2.79 -4.99
C LYS A 50 0.82 -2.93 -5.34
N LYS A 51 1.31 -2.20 -6.35
CA LYS A 51 2.72 -2.21 -6.73
C LYS A 51 3.62 -1.80 -5.56
N ILE A 52 3.25 -0.75 -4.84
CA ILE A 52 4.04 -0.27 -3.71
C ILE A 52 4.10 -1.30 -2.58
N LEU A 53 2.97 -1.92 -2.24
CA LEU A 53 2.90 -2.95 -1.21
C LEU A 53 3.77 -4.17 -1.54
N VAL A 54 3.79 -4.58 -2.81
CA VAL A 54 4.61 -5.71 -3.27
C VAL A 54 6.10 -5.34 -3.35
N GLU A 55 6.43 -4.18 -3.92
CA GLU A 55 7.82 -3.77 -4.16
C GLU A 55 8.53 -3.29 -2.88
N TYR A 56 7.82 -2.65 -1.95
CA TYR A 56 8.42 -1.96 -0.80
C TYR A 56 7.84 -2.37 0.57
N GLY A 57 6.67 -3.01 0.60
CA GLY A 57 6.05 -3.47 1.85
C GLY A 57 6.16 -4.97 2.09
N HIS A 58 6.73 -5.73 1.16
CA HIS A 58 6.82 -7.19 1.25
C HIS A 58 5.46 -7.88 1.50
N PHE A 59 4.36 -7.32 0.97
CA PHE A 59 3.03 -7.90 1.09
C PHE A 59 2.83 -9.01 0.07
N ASP A 60 2.33 -10.15 0.53
CA ASP A 60 1.74 -11.15 -0.37
C ASP A 60 0.25 -10.85 -0.57
N ILE A 61 -0.19 -10.80 -1.83
CA ILE A 61 -1.54 -10.36 -2.19
C ILE A 61 -2.28 -11.51 -2.85
N HIS A 62 -3.17 -12.13 -2.08
CA HIS A 62 -4.07 -13.18 -2.55
C HIS A 62 -5.47 -12.62 -2.81
N ILE A 63 -6.04 -12.92 -3.99
CA ILE A 63 -7.44 -12.58 -4.31
C ILE A 63 -8.31 -13.75 -3.86
N ILE A 64 -9.29 -13.49 -2.99
CA ILE A 64 -10.27 -14.47 -2.52
C ILE A 64 -11.60 -14.21 -3.21
N ILE A 65 -12.06 -15.13 -4.05
CA ILE A 65 -13.35 -15.04 -4.76
C ILE A 65 -14.31 -16.07 -4.15
N THR A 66 -15.33 -15.58 -3.44
CA THR A 66 -16.33 -16.45 -2.79
C THR A 66 -17.67 -16.33 -3.50
N ARG A 67 -18.14 -17.43 -4.11
CA ARG A 67 -19.51 -17.53 -4.63
C ARG A 67 -20.43 -17.99 -3.49
N LYS A 68 -21.46 -17.20 -3.19
CA LYS A 68 -22.53 -17.61 -2.26
C LYS A 68 -23.60 -18.42 -3.01
N PRO A 69 -24.26 -19.39 -2.35
CA PRO A 69 -25.35 -20.17 -2.92
C PRO A 69 -26.54 -19.31 -3.33
#